data_AF-A0A661WQH6-F1
#
_entry.id   AF-A0A661WQH6-F1
#
_cell.length_a   1.000
_cell.length_b   1.000
_cell.length_c   1.000
_cell.angle_alpha   90.00
_cell.angle_beta   90.00
_cell.angle_gamma   90.00
#
_symmetry.space_group_name_H-M   'P 1'
#
loop_
_entity.id
_entity.type
_entity.pdbx_description
1 polymer ?
#
loop_
_entity_poly.entity_id
_entity_poly.type
_entity_poly.pdbx_seq_one_letter_code
_entity_poly.pdbx_strand_id
1 'polypeptide(L)'
;PLFFIFIGATFVISFALLIHRWEDLKSGTEMKSMLSKEALFLLNNLLFLSLLVISFWGVIFPLLSELFTGSKVTVGPPFYERATGPVWGALMLLMGIAPLAAWGRSTLKTLGRAIWKPALAALLAPILAFSVGIRNWVALISFTLIALVITVSIREFWRGARARSRKSGGNFFIELWNLIKRNRRRYGGYIIHISMVLMGIGIIGIEFFQTDTQQHLAIGETIEISGYTLRYDRLDQFRHEDGRLITRGEMTLSKDGKFLETLAPRFDLYPDGQPMTIPAVRSTLVDDVYVILVNWEGITAESTPFKVYHNPLVKWVWIGGYLFVFGIFIAVGSDEERKKV
;
A
#
# COMPACT_ATOMS: atom_id res chain seq x y z
N PRO A 1 -30.41 -10.61 15.01
CA PRO A 1 -30.32 -10.87 16.47
C PRO A 1 -29.06 -11.62 16.90
N LEU A 2 -28.82 -12.85 16.38
CA LEU A 2 -27.68 -13.70 16.80
C LEU A 2 -26.30 -13.06 16.55
N PHE A 3 -26.12 -12.36 15.43
CA PHE A 3 -24.88 -11.65 15.12
C PHE A 3 -24.54 -10.56 16.15
N PHE A 4 -25.52 -9.73 16.53
CA PHE A 4 -25.31 -8.70 17.55
C PHE A 4 -25.11 -9.27 18.95
N ILE A 5 -25.79 -10.37 19.27
CA ILE A 5 -25.57 -11.10 20.54
C ILE A 5 -24.15 -11.66 20.57
N PHE A 6 -23.68 -12.26 19.48
CA PHE A 6 -22.30 -12.75 19.37
C PHE A 6 -21.28 -11.62 19.56
N ILE A 7 -21.41 -10.51 18.83
CA ILE A 7 -20.52 -9.35 18.97
C ILE A 7 -20.55 -8.81 20.41
N GLY A 8 -21.75 -8.62 20.97
CA GLY A 8 -21.90 -8.12 22.34
C GLY A 8 -21.26 -9.04 23.37
N ALA A 9 -21.48 -10.36 23.27
CA ALA A 9 -20.88 -11.34 24.15
C ALA A 9 -19.34 -11.37 24.01
N THR A 10 -18.81 -11.40 22.77
CA THR A 10 -17.36 -11.37 22.54
C THR A 10 -16.73 -10.09 23.08
N PHE A 11 -17.38 -8.93 22.91
CA PHE A 11 -16.90 -7.66 23.45
C PHE A 11 -16.86 -7.68 24.99
N VAL A 12 -17.96 -8.07 25.64
CA VAL A 12 -18.05 -8.11 27.11
C VAL A 12 -17.04 -9.11 27.70
N ILE A 13 -16.95 -10.32 27.13
CA ILE A 13 -16.00 -11.34 27.61
C ILE A 13 -14.56 -10.86 27.42
N SER A 14 -14.22 -10.30 26.26
CA SER A 14 -12.86 -9.82 26.00
C SER A 14 -12.48 -8.67 26.92
N PHE A 15 -13.41 -7.74 27.17
CA PHE A 15 -13.21 -6.61 28.07
C PHE A 15 -13.09 -7.06 29.54
N ALA A 16 -13.92 -8.00 29.97
CA ALA A 16 -13.83 -8.59 31.31
C ALA A 16 -12.49 -9.31 31.53
N LEU A 17 -12.03 -10.10 30.54
CA LEU A 17 -10.73 -10.77 30.59
C LEU A 17 -9.57 -9.77 30.62
N LEU A 18 -9.65 -8.67 29.87
CA LEU A 18 -8.65 -7.60 29.88
C LEU A 18 -8.53 -6.96 31.26
N ILE A 19 -9.67 -6.60 31.88
CA ILE A 19 -9.68 -6.03 33.24
C ILE A 19 -9.12 -7.04 34.24
N HIS A 20 -9.56 -8.30 34.15
CA HIS A 20 -9.12 -9.36 35.06
C HIS A 20 -7.61 -9.62 34.98
N ARG A 21 -7.01 -9.53 33.78
CA ARG A 21 -5.58 -9.72 33.54
C ARG A 21 -4.77 -8.43 33.55
N TRP A 22 -5.36 -7.30 33.92
CA TRP A 22 -4.71 -6.00 33.79
C TRP A 22 -3.39 -5.90 34.55
N GLU A 23 -3.32 -6.49 35.74
CA GLU A 23 -2.09 -6.50 36.55
C GLU A 23 -0.99 -7.35 35.93
N ASP A 24 -1.34 -8.49 35.32
CA ASP A 24 -0.42 -9.37 34.58
C ASP A 24 0.17 -8.69 33.33
N LEU A 25 -0.51 -7.66 32.80
CA LEU A 25 -0.12 -6.93 31.59
C LEU A 25 0.80 -5.73 31.86
N LYS A 26 1.08 -5.39 33.13
CA LYS A 26 2.01 -4.30 33.45
C LYS A 26 3.42 -4.65 32.98
N SER A 27 4.01 -3.77 32.16
CA SER A 27 5.39 -3.97 31.70
C SER A 27 6.36 -3.78 32.86
N GLY A 28 7.23 -4.76 33.12
CA GLY A 28 8.33 -4.63 34.09
C GLY A 28 9.46 -3.68 33.66
N THR A 29 9.30 -2.94 32.56
CA THR A 29 10.33 -2.04 32.01
C THR A 29 9.81 -0.61 31.99
N GLU A 30 10.49 0.29 32.70
CA GLU A 30 10.16 1.72 32.67
C GLU A 30 10.88 2.44 31.52
N MET A 31 10.18 3.38 30.88
CA MET A 31 10.72 4.18 29.80
C MET A 31 11.70 5.22 30.36
N LYS A 32 13.01 5.05 30.07
CA LYS A 32 14.07 5.95 30.57
C LYS A 32 14.39 7.12 29.64
N SER A 33 13.89 7.11 28.39
CA SER A 33 14.14 8.17 27.41
C SER A 33 13.09 8.19 26.30
N MET A 34 12.64 9.38 25.91
CA MET A 34 11.67 9.58 24.82
C MET A 34 12.20 9.18 23.43
N LEU A 35 13.51 9.01 23.28
CA LEU A 35 14.14 8.57 22.02
C LEU A 35 14.56 7.09 22.06
N SER A 36 14.25 6.38 23.15
CA SER A 36 14.55 4.96 23.24
C SER A 36 13.65 4.14 22.32
N LYS A 37 14.06 2.92 22.01
CA LYS A 37 13.27 2.02 21.18
C LYS A 37 11.88 1.73 21.77
N GLU A 38 11.78 1.66 23.10
CA GLU A 38 10.53 1.51 23.84
C GLU A 38 9.56 2.68 23.58
N ALA A 39 10.05 3.92 23.67
CA ALA A 39 9.25 5.11 23.38
C ALA A 39 8.76 5.14 21.93
N LEU A 40 9.63 4.77 20.98
CA LEU A 40 9.28 4.69 19.56
C LEU A 40 8.25 3.58 19.27
N PHE A 41 8.30 2.46 19.99
CA PHE A 41 7.25 1.44 19.91
C PHE A 41 5.90 1.94 20.46
N LEU A 42 5.90 2.69 21.56
CA LEU A 42 4.68 3.29 22.08
C LEU A 42 4.09 4.31 21.10
N LEU A 43 4.92 5.18 20.53
CA LEU A 43 4.52 6.13 19.50
C LEU A 43 3.94 5.43 18.27
N ASN A 44 4.55 4.33 17.82
CA ASN A 44 4.02 3.51 16.72
C ASN A 44 2.59 3.04 17.00
N ASN A 45 2.34 2.52 18.21
CA ASN A 45 1.01 2.04 18.59
C ASN A 45 0.00 3.18 18.68
N LEU A 46 0.42 4.36 19.18
CA LEU A 46 -0.42 5.55 19.19
C LEU A 46 -0.82 5.97 17.78
N LEU A 47 0.11 5.98 16.82
CA LEU A 47 -0.18 6.32 15.43
C LEU A 47 -1.13 5.30 14.77
N PHE A 48 -0.95 4.00 15.03
CA PHE A 48 -1.91 2.99 14.58
C PHE A 48 -3.30 3.17 15.20
N LEU A 49 -3.36 3.51 16.49
CA LEU A 49 -4.63 3.82 17.16
C LEU A 49 -5.28 5.07 16.56
N SER A 50 -4.50 6.09 16.18
CA SER A 50 -5.02 7.26 15.47
C SER A 50 -5.62 6.87 14.12
N LEU A 51 -4.95 6.03 13.33
CA LEU A 51 -5.53 5.53 12.06
C LEU A 51 -6.83 4.76 12.29
N LEU A 52 -6.89 3.94 13.35
CA LEU A 52 -8.12 3.23 13.73
C LEU A 52 -9.24 4.21 14.03
N VAL A 53 -9.00 5.22 14.89
CA VAL A 53 -10.02 6.20 15.29
C VAL A 53 -10.50 7.01 14.07
N ILE A 54 -9.58 7.48 13.22
CA ILE A 54 -9.93 8.24 12.00
C ILE A 54 -10.79 7.39 11.07
N SER A 55 -10.38 6.15 10.82
CA SER A 55 -11.09 5.25 9.90
C SER A 55 -12.44 4.85 10.45
N PHE A 56 -12.50 4.52 11.73
CA PHE A 56 -13.74 4.19 12.44
C PHE A 56 -14.72 5.37 12.41
N TRP A 57 -14.22 6.59 12.66
CA TRP A 57 -15.04 7.79 12.56
C TRP A 57 -15.59 8.01 11.16
N GLY A 58 -14.74 7.91 10.12
CA GLY A 58 -15.18 8.08 8.73
C GLY A 58 -16.27 7.09 8.30
N VAL A 59 -16.25 5.87 8.83
CA VAL A 59 -17.27 4.84 8.54
C VAL A 59 -18.57 5.06 9.34
N ILE A 60 -18.47 5.45 10.61
CA ILE A 60 -19.65 5.58 11.49
C ILE A 60 -20.33 6.95 11.35
N PHE A 61 -19.60 8.00 10.97
CA PHE A 61 -20.12 9.36 10.91
C PHE A 61 -21.39 9.52 10.04
N PRO A 62 -21.51 8.91 8.85
CA PRO A 62 -22.76 8.99 8.06
C PRO A 62 -23.98 8.44 8.81
N LEU A 63 -23.81 7.37 9.60
CA LEU A 63 -24.89 6.79 10.41
C LEU A 63 -25.28 7.71 11.56
N LEU A 64 -24.29 8.29 12.25
CA LEU A 64 -24.55 9.25 13.33
C LEU A 64 -25.22 10.52 12.80
N SER A 65 -24.76 11.05 11.67
CA SER A 65 -25.34 12.26 11.10
C SER A 65 -26.79 12.01 10.70
N GLU A 66 -27.11 10.87 10.10
CA GLU A 66 -28.47 10.49 9.75
C GLU A 66 -29.36 10.37 11.00
N LEU A 67 -28.85 9.72 12.05
CA LEU A 67 -29.58 9.54 13.31
C LEU A 67 -29.89 10.87 14.02
N PHE A 68 -28.94 11.81 14.06
CA PHE A 68 -29.08 13.05 14.83
C PHE A 68 -29.58 14.26 14.03
N THR A 69 -29.34 14.29 12.72
CA THR A 69 -29.70 15.43 11.85
C THR A 69 -30.79 15.09 10.85
N GLY A 70 -31.13 13.82 10.66
CA GLY A 70 -32.01 13.35 9.59
C GLY A 70 -31.36 13.38 8.20
N SER A 71 -30.09 13.79 8.10
CA SER A 71 -29.36 13.90 6.84
C SER A 71 -28.07 13.09 6.87
N LYS A 72 -27.82 12.31 5.80
CA LYS A 72 -26.64 11.48 5.67
C LYS A 72 -25.48 12.27 5.07
N VAL A 73 -24.48 12.58 5.88
CA VAL A 73 -23.24 13.21 5.44
C VAL A 73 -22.28 12.12 5.00
N THR A 74 -21.93 12.10 3.71
CA THR A 74 -20.98 11.11 3.17
C THR A 74 -19.56 11.63 3.28
N VAL A 75 -18.67 10.75 3.76
CA VAL A 75 -17.25 11.05 3.93
C VAL A 75 -16.48 10.38 2.79
N GLY A 76 -16.00 11.18 1.83
CA GLY A 76 -15.26 10.70 0.65
C GLY A 76 -13.74 10.66 0.84
N PRO A 77 -13.00 10.27 -0.22
CA PRO A 77 -11.53 10.19 -0.22
C PRO A 77 -10.80 11.42 0.36
N PRO A 78 -11.21 12.68 0.08
CA PRO A 78 -10.51 13.85 0.58
C PRO A 78 -10.41 13.95 2.11
N PHE A 79 -11.38 13.39 2.84
CA PHE A 79 -11.30 13.33 4.30
C PHE A 79 -10.18 12.37 4.76
N TYR A 80 -10.15 11.17 4.18
CA TYR A 80 -9.18 10.15 4.53
C TYR A 80 -7.77 10.57 4.15
N GLU A 81 -7.58 11.13 2.95
CA GLU A 81 -6.27 11.64 2.50
C GLU A 81 -5.70 12.68 3.47
N ARG A 82 -6.53 13.66 3.86
CA ARG A 82 -6.11 14.73 4.78
C ARG A 82 -5.87 14.22 6.20
N ALA A 83 -6.72 13.33 6.70
CA ALA A 83 -6.64 12.86 8.07
C ALA A 83 -5.56 11.78 8.27
N THR A 84 -5.48 10.80 7.36
CA THR A 84 -4.56 9.65 7.48
C THR A 84 -3.19 9.91 6.86
N GLY A 85 -3.09 10.77 5.83
CA GLY A 85 -1.83 11.06 5.13
C GLY A 85 -0.69 11.48 6.06
N PRO A 86 -0.88 12.46 6.97
CA PRO A 86 0.15 12.85 7.94
C PRO A 86 0.54 11.72 8.90
N VAL A 87 -0.42 10.89 9.32
CA VAL A 87 -0.19 9.76 10.22
C VAL A 87 0.62 8.66 9.52
N TRP A 88 0.30 8.37 8.26
CA TRP A 88 1.10 7.46 7.42
C TRP A 88 2.51 7.99 7.18
N GLY A 89 2.67 9.29 6.93
CA GLY A 89 3.98 9.95 6.84
C GLY A 89 4.80 9.79 8.12
N ALA A 90 4.17 9.97 9.29
CA ALA A 90 4.81 9.77 10.59
C ALA A 90 5.21 8.30 10.81
N LEU A 91 4.37 7.33 10.43
CA LEU A 91 4.69 5.90 10.49
C LEU A 91 5.87 5.55 9.57
N MET A 92 5.92 6.09 8.35
CA MET A 92 7.04 5.90 7.41
C MET A 92 8.35 6.47 7.97
N LEU A 93 8.30 7.67 8.56
CA LEU A 93 9.45 8.25 9.23
C LEU A 93 9.92 7.39 10.41
N LEU A 94 8.98 6.93 11.24
CA LEU A 94 9.24 6.08 12.38
C LEU A 94 9.85 4.73 11.95
N MET A 95 9.40 4.16 10.84
CA MET A 95 9.95 2.95 10.24
C MET A 95 11.42 3.12 9.82
N GLY A 96 11.83 4.33 9.41
CA GLY A 96 13.23 4.65 9.09
C GLY A 96 14.08 4.96 10.32
N ILE A 97 13.49 5.52 11.39
CA ILE A 97 14.23 5.95 12.58
C ILE A 97 14.35 4.84 13.63
N ALA A 98 13.25 4.13 13.94
CA ALA A 98 13.17 3.18 15.03
C ALA A 98 14.18 2.01 14.96
N PRO A 99 14.53 1.46 13.78
CA PRO A 99 15.58 0.46 13.67
C PRO A 99 16.95 0.92 14.18
N LEU A 100 17.24 2.22 14.09
CA LEU A 100 18.51 2.82 14.48
C LEU A 100 18.58 3.14 15.98
N ALA A 101 17.45 3.16 16.68
CA ALA A 101 17.41 3.41 18.12
C ALA A 101 17.91 2.22 18.94
N ALA A 102 18.55 2.51 20.08
CA ALA A 102 18.95 1.50 21.06
C ALA A 102 17.86 1.30 22.13
N TRP A 103 17.84 0.11 22.73
CA TRP A 103 17.03 -0.18 23.93
C TRP A 103 17.56 0.61 25.13
N GLY A 104 16.67 1.04 26.03
CA GLY A 104 16.99 1.77 27.26
C GLY A 104 17.32 3.25 27.06
N ARG A 105 18.47 3.58 26.45
CA ARG A 105 18.89 4.98 26.27
C ARG A 105 19.45 5.22 24.88
N SER A 106 18.73 6.00 24.09
CA SER A 106 19.23 6.59 22.85
C SER A 106 19.34 8.10 23.02
N THR A 107 20.39 8.70 22.48
CA THR A 107 20.58 10.16 22.47
C THR A 107 20.40 10.70 21.06
N LEU A 108 20.05 11.98 20.94
CA LEU A 108 19.95 12.65 19.64
C LEU A 108 21.28 12.56 18.87
N LYS A 109 22.43 12.60 19.57
CA LYS A 109 23.77 12.45 18.99
C LYS A 109 24.06 11.04 18.44
N THR A 110 23.60 9.99 19.12
CA THR A 110 23.77 8.60 18.63
C THR A 110 22.88 8.33 17.43
N LEU A 111 21.63 8.80 17.49
CA LEU A 111 20.68 8.65 16.40
C LEU A 111 21.09 9.48 15.18
N GLY A 112 21.52 10.73 15.37
CA GLY A 112 22.05 11.60 14.32
C GLY A 112 23.26 11.00 13.60
N ARG A 113 24.22 10.47 14.36
CA ARG A 113 25.38 9.74 13.80
C ARG A 113 24.97 8.48 13.05
N ALA A 114 23.88 7.84 13.44
CA ALA A 114 23.34 6.71 12.70
C ALA A 114 22.66 7.16 11.41
N ILE A 115 21.78 8.16 11.45
CA ILE A 115 20.87 8.45 10.34
C ILE A 115 21.45 9.31 9.23
N TRP A 116 22.49 10.12 9.48
CA TRP A 116 22.93 11.12 8.50
C TRP A 116 23.36 10.55 7.14
N LYS A 117 24.04 9.38 7.10
CA LYS A 117 24.44 8.75 5.83
C LYS A 117 23.23 8.23 5.05
N PRO A 118 22.32 7.43 5.66
CA PRO A 118 21.05 7.09 5.02
C PRO A 118 20.23 8.31 4.58
N ALA A 119 20.11 9.34 5.43
CA ALA A 119 19.36 10.55 5.11
C ALA A 119 19.94 11.28 3.92
N LEU A 120 21.27 11.44 3.84
CA LEU A 120 21.92 12.06 2.69
C LEU A 120 21.70 11.25 1.41
N ALA A 121 21.78 9.91 1.47
CA ALA A 121 21.48 9.06 0.32
C ALA A 121 19.99 9.13 -0.08
N ALA A 122 19.09 9.28 0.88
CA ALA A 122 17.65 9.39 0.65
C ALA A 122 17.27 10.65 -0.11
N LEU A 123 18.04 11.73 0.00
CA LEU A 123 17.81 12.98 -0.75
C LEU A 123 17.99 12.81 -2.27
N LEU A 124 18.65 11.74 -2.74
CA LEU A 124 18.75 11.48 -4.17
C LEU A 124 17.38 11.22 -4.81
N ALA A 125 16.45 10.58 -4.09
CA ALA A 125 15.12 10.26 -4.61
C ALA A 125 14.29 11.51 -4.96
N PRO A 126 14.06 12.49 -4.06
CA PRO A 126 13.35 13.71 -4.41
C PRO A 126 14.11 14.57 -5.43
N ILE A 127 15.45 14.55 -5.46
CA ILE A 127 16.23 15.27 -6.48
C ILE A 127 15.96 14.70 -7.87
N LEU A 128 15.98 13.37 -8.02
CA LEU A 128 15.67 12.69 -9.28
C LEU A 128 14.19 12.88 -9.67
N ALA A 129 13.26 12.81 -8.72
CA ALA A 129 11.85 13.10 -8.97
C ALA A 129 11.65 14.54 -9.48
N PHE A 130 12.32 15.51 -8.85
CA PHE A 130 12.26 16.91 -9.25
C PHE A 130 12.87 17.16 -10.63
N SER A 131 13.97 16.47 -10.99
CA SER A 131 14.61 16.63 -12.31
C SER A 131 13.77 16.08 -13.46
N VAL A 132 12.90 15.08 -13.22
CA VAL A 132 11.95 14.56 -14.21
C VAL A 132 10.60 15.31 -14.22
N GLY A 133 10.51 16.43 -13.50
CA GLY A 133 9.35 17.34 -13.55
C GLY A 133 8.33 17.19 -12.43
N ILE A 134 8.55 16.32 -11.44
CA ILE A 134 7.64 16.20 -10.29
C ILE A 134 7.79 17.42 -9.38
N ARG A 135 6.73 18.23 -9.27
CA ARG A 135 6.71 19.46 -8.46
C ARG A 135 5.85 19.39 -7.20
N ASN A 136 5.03 18.35 -7.05
CA ASN A 136 4.18 18.19 -5.87
C ASN A 136 5.05 17.95 -4.62
N TRP A 137 5.01 18.88 -3.66
CA TRP A 137 5.86 18.82 -2.47
C TRP A 137 5.54 17.63 -1.56
N VAL A 138 4.27 17.20 -1.48
CA VAL A 138 3.87 16.03 -0.70
C VAL A 138 4.47 14.77 -1.31
N ALA A 139 4.42 14.63 -2.64
CA ALA A 139 5.05 13.50 -3.33
C ALA A 139 6.58 13.48 -3.10
N LEU A 140 7.26 14.63 -3.15
CA LEU A 140 8.71 14.74 -2.89
C LEU A 140 9.08 14.33 -1.45
N ILE A 141 8.29 14.76 -0.45
CA ILE A 141 8.47 14.31 0.94
C ILE A 141 8.27 12.79 1.04
N SER A 142 7.22 12.26 0.43
CA SER A 142 6.91 10.83 0.44
C SER A 142 8.03 10.00 -0.19
N PHE A 143 8.61 10.43 -1.32
CA PHE A 143 9.78 9.79 -1.92
C PHE A 143 11.01 9.84 -1.01
N THR A 144 11.20 10.95 -0.29
CA THR A 144 12.28 11.09 0.70
C THR A 144 12.13 10.07 1.84
N LEU A 145 10.92 9.91 2.38
CA LEU A 145 10.63 8.96 3.45
C LEU A 145 10.81 7.50 3.00
N ILE A 146 10.33 7.16 1.80
CA ILE A 146 10.54 5.85 1.18
C ILE A 146 12.04 5.56 1.02
N ALA A 147 12.79 6.49 0.43
CA ALA A 147 14.21 6.33 0.22
C ALA A 147 14.99 6.24 1.55
N LEU A 148 14.56 6.96 2.58
CA LEU A 148 15.13 6.86 3.92
C LEU A 148 14.96 5.46 4.51
N VAL A 149 13.76 4.89 4.44
CA VAL A 149 13.51 3.52 4.95
C VAL A 149 14.30 2.49 4.15
N ILE A 150 14.36 2.61 2.82
CA ILE A 150 15.14 1.71 1.95
C ILE A 150 16.62 1.77 2.34
N THR A 151 17.20 2.97 2.40
CA THR A 151 18.63 3.16 2.70
C THR A 151 18.99 2.70 4.12
N VAL A 152 18.12 2.93 5.11
CA VAL A 152 18.28 2.40 6.47
C VAL A 152 18.23 0.88 6.47
N SER A 153 17.25 0.28 5.80
CA SER A 153 17.10 -1.18 5.75
C SER A 153 18.31 -1.85 5.08
N ILE A 154 18.72 -1.34 3.92
CA ILE A 154 19.92 -1.81 3.21
C ILE A 154 21.15 -1.70 4.11
N ARG A 155 21.31 -0.58 4.83
CA ARG A 155 22.43 -0.40 5.75
C ARG A 155 22.44 -1.41 6.89
N GLU A 156 21.29 -1.76 7.46
CA GLU A 156 21.19 -2.75 8.53
C GLU A 156 21.56 -4.16 8.04
N PHE A 157 21.13 -4.54 6.83
CA PHE A 157 21.56 -5.78 6.17
C PHE A 157 23.07 -5.76 5.90
N TRP A 158 23.57 -4.70 5.28
CA TRP A 158 24.99 -4.56 4.92
C TRP A 158 25.91 -4.61 6.14
N ARG A 159 25.57 -3.85 7.19
CA ARG A 159 26.36 -3.81 8.43
C ARG A 159 26.39 -5.18 9.11
N GLY A 160 25.25 -5.86 9.18
CA GLY A 160 25.16 -7.20 9.77
C GLY A 160 25.97 -8.23 8.99
N ALA A 161 25.82 -8.28 7.67
CA ALA A 161 26.50 -9.25 6.81
C ALA A 161 28.01 -9.00 6.75
N ARG A 162 28.43 -7.74 6.63
CA ARG A 162 29.86 -7.36 6.58
C ARG A 162 30.59 -7.64 7.90
N ALA A 163 29.95 -7.41 9.05
CA ALA A 163 30.53 -7.72 10.34
C ALA A 163 30.79 -9.23 10.50
N ARG A 164 29.87 -10.07 9.98
CA ARG A 164 30.02 -11.52 9.99
C ARG A 164 31.08 -12.00 9.02
N SER A 165 31.06 -11.57 7.77
CA SER A 165 32.06 -11.95 6.75
C SER A 165 33.48 -11.63 7.20
N ARG A 166 33.71 -10.49 7.88
CA ARG A 166 35.02 -10.18 8.47
C ARG A 166 35.43 -11.10 9.60
N LYS A 167 34.50 -11.64 10.37
CA LYS A 167 34.77 -12.53 11.51
C LYS A 167 34.94 -13.99 11.06
N SER A 168 34.16 -14.45 10.10
CA SER A 168 34.20 -15.83 9.59
C SER A 168 35.17 -16.03 8.42
N GLY A 169 35.64 -14.95 7.78
CA GLY A 169 36.43 -15.02 6.55
C GLY A 169 35.63 -15.50 5.33
N GLY A 170 34.31 -15.69 5.47
CA GLY A 170 33.44 -16.25 4.43
C GLY A 170 32.92 -15.23 3.42
N ASN A 171 32.33 -15.74 2.33
CA ASN A 171 31.68 -14.93 1.29
C ASN A 171 30.52 -14.09 1.87
N PHE A 172 30.44 -12.82 1.46
CA PHE A 172 29.39 -11.89 1.89
C PHE A 172 27.97 -12.43 1.71
N PHE A 173 27.65 -13.05 0.57
CA PHE A 173 26.30 -13.53 0.27
C PHE A 173 25.91 -14.72 1.15
N ILE A 174 26.86 -15.62 1.42
CA ILE A 174 26.68 -16.75 2.33
C ILE A 174 26.43 -16.23 3.76
N GLU A 175 27.20 -15.25 4.21
CA GLU A 175 27.01 -14.65 5.53
C GLU A 175 25.73 -13.82 5.65
N LEU A 176 25.28 -13.19 4.55
CA LEU A 176 23.98 -12.52 4.49
C LEU A 176 22.84 -13.53 4.67
N TRP A 177 22.91 -14.69 3.99
CA TRP A 177 21.93 -15.75 4.17
C TRP A 177 21.93 -16.31 5.60
N ASN A 178 23.11 -16.60 6.15
CA ASN A 178 23.27 -17.09 7.53
C ASN A 178 22.79 -16.08 8.57
N LEU A 179 22.94 -14.77 8.29
CA LEU A 179 22.43 -13.69 9.12
C LEU A 179 20.90 -13.70 9.18
N ILE A 180 20.23 -13.83 8.02
CA ILE A 180 18.77 -13.92 7.94
C ILE A 180 18.29 -15.19 8.65
N LYS A 181 18.95 -16.32 8.41
CA LYS A 181 18.57 -17.62 8.99
C LYS A 181 18.66 -17.64 10.53
N ARG A 182 19.68 -17.01 11.11
CA ARG A 182 19.88 -16.99 12.57
C ARG A 182 18.99 -16.00 13.30
N ASN A 183 18.69 -14.86 12.67
CA ASN A 183 17.93 -13.75 13.26
C ASN A 183 16.65 -13.48 12.45
N ARG A 184 15.82 -14.52 12.29
CA ARG A 184 14.71 -14.50 11.33
C ARG A 184 13.70 -13.42 11.67
N ARG A 185 13.37 -13.27 12.96
CA ARG A 185 12.41 -12.24 13.41
C ARG A 185 12.87 -10.83 13.06
N ARG A 186 14.16 -10.52 13.22
CA ARG A 186 14.71 -9.18 12.93
C ARG A 186 14.76 -8.91 11.43
N TYR A 187 15.35 -9.82 10.66
CA TYR A 187 15.55 -9.60 9.22
C TYR A 187 14.28 -9.84 8.40
N GLY A 188 13.39 -10.73 8.84
CA GLY A 188 12.02 -10.83 8.31
C GLY A 188 11.24 -9.52 8.54
N GLY A 189 11.39 -8.90 9.71
CA GLY A 189 10.85 -7.56 9.97
C GLY A 189 11.38 -6.49 9.01
N TYR A 190 12.67 -6.49 8.69
CA TYR A 190 13.21 -5.56 7.67
C TYR A 190 12.72 -5.85 6.26
N ILE A 191 12.48 -7.12 5.90
CA ILE A 191 11.86 -7.47 4.61
C ILE A 191 10.44 -6.91 4.55
N ILE A 192 9.67 -7.02 5.64
CA ILE A 192 8.35 -6.40 5.78
C ILE A 192 8.45 -4.87 5.65
N HIS A 193 9.44 -4.21 6.25
CA HIS A 193 9.60 -2.75 6.07
C HIS A 193 9.90 -2.37 4.61
N ILE A 194 10.75 -3.14 3.92
CA ILE A 194 11.01 -2.95 2.48
C ILE A 194 9.72 -3.16 1.68
N SER A 195 8.91 -4.16 2.03
CA SER A 195 7.66 -4.40 1.33
C SER A 195 6.64 -3.28 1.51
N MET A 196 6.56 -2.68 2.72
CA MET A 196 5.71 -1.53 3.01
C MET A 196 6.07 -0.31 2.14
N VAL A 197 7.36 -0.06 1.91
CA VAL A 197 7.76 1.06 1.06
C VAL A 197 7.57 0.78 -0.43
N LEU A 198 7.66 -0.47 -0.89
CA LEU A 198 7.26 -0.83 -2.26
C LEU A 198 5.77 -0.57 -2.49
N MET A 199 4.92 -0.93 -1.52
CA MET A 199 3.50 -0.57 -1.56
C MET A 199 3.30 0.94 -1.55
N GLY A 200 4.07 1.66 -0.73
CA GLY A 200 4.07 3.12 -0.69
C GLY A 200 4.39 3.77 -2.04
N ILE A 201 5.33 3.22 -2.82
CA ILE A 201 5.65 3.70 -4.18
C ILE A 201 4.40 3.62 -5.08
N GLY A 202 3.69 2.49 -5.05
CA GLY A 202 2.48 2.31 -5.85
C GLY A 202 1.33 3.21 -5.40
N ILE A 203 1.15 3.38 -4.07
CA ILE A 203 0.14 4.29 -3.52
C ILE A 203 0.41 5.73 -3.96
N ILE A 204 1.65 6.23 -3.82
CA ILE A 204 2.02 7.58 -4.30
C ILE A 204 1.80 7.71 -5.81
N GLY A 205 2.11 6.65 -6.57
CA GLY A 205 1.86 6.56 -8.00
C GLY A 205 0.40 6.87 -8.37
N ILE A 206 -0.53 6.21 -7.69
CA ILE A 206 -1.96 6.40 -7.92
C ILE A 206 -2.44 7.75 -7.36
N GLU A 207 -2.16 8.04 -6.09
CA GLU A 207 -2.70 9.22 -5.38
C GLU A 207 -2.30 10.56 -6.02
N PHE A 208 -1.08 10.66 -6.58
CA PHE A 208 -0.57 11.93 -7.10
C PHE A 208 -0.41 11.99 -8.62
N PHE A 209 -0.40 10.84 -9.30
CA PHE A 209 -0.08 10.78 -10.73
C PHE A 209 -1.10 9.97 -11.55
N GLN A 210 -2.18 9.48 -10.95
CA GLN A 210 -3.30 8.93 -11.71
C GLN A 210 -3.91 10.02 -12.59
N THR A 211 -4.28 9.62 -13.80
CA THR A 211 -5.08 10.42 -14.72
C THR A 211 -6.25 9.57 -15.20
N ASP A 212 -7.39 10.20 -15.47
CA ASP A 212 -8.56 9.52 -16.02
C ASP A 212 -9.29 10.40 -17.03
N THR A 213 -10.03 9.75 -17.92
CA THR A 213 -10.90 10.39 -18.89
C THR A 213 -12.10 9.49 -19.17
N GLN A 214 -13.23 10.09 -19.55
CA GLN A 214 -14.42 9.36 -19.97
C GLN A 214 -14.97 10.00 -21.24
N GLN A 215 -15.20 9.21 -22.28
CA GLN A 215 -15.75 9.68 -23.55
C GLN A 215 -16.72 8.66 -24.13
N HIS A 216 -17.66 9.16 -24.93
CA HIS A 216 -18.50 8.34 -25.78
C HIS A 216 -17.82 8.19 -27.14
N LEU A 217 -17.67 6.95 -27.60
CA LEU A 217 -16.99 6.64 -28.86
C LEU A 217 -17.92 5.88 -29.80
N ALA A 218 -17.89 6.25 -31.08
CA ALA A 218 -18.35 5.42 -32.17
C ALA A 218 -17.25 4.42 -32.59
N ILE A 219 -17.63 3.31 -33.22
CA ILE A 219 -16.66 2.36 -33.78
C ILE A 219 -15.74 3.08 -34.78
N GLY A 220 -14.43 2.92 -34.60
CA GLY A 220 -13.37 3.58 -35.37
C GLY A 220 -12.77 4.81 -34.67
N GLU A 221 -13.46 5.39 -33.67
CA GLU A 221 -12.97 6.55 -32.94
C GLU A 221 -11.92 6.18 -31.87
N THR A 222 -11.18 7.19 -31.42
CA THR A 222 -10.07 7.03 -30.49
C THR A 222 -10.23 7.90 -29.25
N ILE A 223 -9.77 7.39 -28.11
CA ILE A 223 -9.57 8.15 -26.87
C ILE A 223 -8.08 8.15 -26.51
N GLU A 224 -7.57 9.31 -26.12
CA GLU A 224 -6.17 9.50 -25.75
C GLU A 224 -6.01 9.83 -24.27
N ILE A 225 -4.99 9.24 -23.64
CA ILE A 225 -4.63 9.50 -22.24
C ILE A 225 -3.16 9.21 -21.99
N SER A 226 -2.41 10.19 -21.46
CA SER A 226 -1.03 9.99 -20.98
C SER A 226 -0.10 9.30 -22.00
N GLY A 227 -0.25 9.66 -23.28
CA GLY A 227 0.52 9.12 -24.41
C GLY A 227 0.03 7.77 -24.96
N TYR A 228 -1.03 7.21 -24.39
CA TYR A 228 -1.73 6.05 -24.94
C TYR A 228 -2.89 6.49 -25.83
N THR A 229 -3.09 5.76 -26.93
CA THR A 229 -4.24 5.90 -27.82
C THR A 229 -5.00 4.58 -27.83
N LEU A 230 -6.27 4.63 -27.46
CA LEU A 230 -7.19 3.49 -27.54
C LEU A 230 -8.18 3.73 -28.68
N ARG A 231 -8.20 2.85 -29.68
CA ARG A 231 -9.19 2.88 -30.75
C ARG A 231 -10.31 1.89 -30.46
N TYR A 232 -11.56 2.32 -30.54
CA TYR A 232 -12.70 1.43 -30.39
C TYR A 232 -12.94 0.67 -31.69
N ASP A 233 -12.77 -0.65 -31.67
CA ASP A 233 -12.79 -1.47 -32.88
C ASP A 233 -14.13 -2.19 -33.10
N ARG A 234 -14.79 -2.65 -32.02
CA ARG A 234 -15.98 -3.51 -32.15
C ARG A 234 -16.83 -3.54 -30.89
N LEU A 235 -18.16 -3.62 -31.09
CA LEU A 235 -19.14 -3.95 -30.06
C LEU A 235 -19.71 -5.35 -30.29
N ASP A 236 -19.57 -6.23 -29.31
CA ASP A 236 -20.24 -7.54 -29.32
C ASP A 236 -21.30 -7.60 -28.22
N GLN A 237 -22.46 -8.16 -28.54
CA GLN A 237 -23.46 -8.56 -27.56
C GLN A 237 -23.87 -10.01 -27.79
N PHE A 238 -23.72 -10.85 -26.77
CA PHE A 238 -24.03 -12.28 -26.88
C PHE A 238 -24.45 -12.87 -25.54
N ARG A 239 -25.19 -13.98 -25.59
CA ARG A 239 -25.57 -14.75 -24.40
C ARG A 239 -24.55 -15.85 -24.15
N HIS A 240 -24.03 -15.96 -22.94
CA HIS A 240 -23.12 -17.01 -22.52
C HIS A 240 -23.89 -18.28 -22.11
N GLU A 241 -23.21 -19.43 -22.03
CA GLU A 241 -23.83 -20.73 -21.73
C GLU A 241 -24.51 -20.77 -20.35
N ASP A 242 -24.00 -20.00 -19.39
CA ASP A 242 -24.59 -19.82 -18.06
C ASP A 242 -25.77 -18.84 -18.01
N GLY A 243 -26.21 -18.34 -19.17
CA GLY A 243 -27.36 -17.47 -19.32
C GLY A 243 -27.07 -15.96 -19.18
N ARG A 244 -25.83 -15.57 -18.87
CA ARG A 244 -25.44 -14.14 -18.82
C ARG A 244 -25.57 -13.48 -20.19
N LEU A 245 -26.07 -12.26 -20.23
CA LEU A 245 -25.97 -11.39 -21.40
C LEU A 245 -24.70 -10.55 -21.26
N ILE A 246 -23.77 -10.73 -22.20
CA ILE A 246 -22.46 -10.07 -22.19
C ILE A 246 -22.43 -9.01 -23.29
N THR A 247 -22.12 -7.78 -22.90
CA THR A 247 -21.78 -6.67 -23.80
C THR A 247 -20.29 -6.39 -23.68
N ARG A 248 -19.55 -6.49 -24.79
CA ARG A 248 -18.10 -6.36 -24.82
C ARG A 248 -17.67 -5.35 -25.87
N GLY A 249 -16.88 -4.36 -25.45
CA GLY A 249 -16.22 -3.44 -26.37
C GLY A 249 -14.78 -3.86 -26.58
N GLU A 250 -14.35 -4.08 -27.82
CA GLU A 250 -12.94 -4.34 -28.15
C GLU A 250 -12.25 -3.04 -28.53
N MET A 251 -11.08 -2.81 -27.94
CA MET A 251 -10.27 -1.62 -28.17
C MET A 251 -8.82 -1.99 -28.44
N THR A 252 -8.23 -1.43 -29.48
CA THR A 252 -6.80 -1.53 -29.75
C THR A 252 -6.05 -0.48 -28.95
N LEU A 253 -5.16 -0.92 -28.06
CA LEU A 253 -4.25 -0.05 -27.30
C LEU A 253 -2.94 0.13 -28.06
N SER A 254 -2.51 1.38 -28.22
CA SER A 254 -1.23 1.75 -28.79
C SER A 254 -0.54 2.85 -27.99
N LYS A 255 0.79 2.96 -28.14
CA LYS A 255 1.61 4.04 -27.57
C LYS A 255 2.64 4.48 -28.59
N ASP A 256 2.74 5.78 -28.83
CA ASP A 256 3.65 6.36 -29.84
C ASP A 256 3.48 5.69 -31.23
N GLY A 257 2.22 5.41 -31.62
CA GLY A 257 1.88 4.75 -32.88
C GLY A 257 2.18 3.24 -32.95
N LYS A 258 2.74 2.63 -31.90
CA LYS A 258 3.01 1.20 -31.84
C LYS A 258 1.89 0.46 -31.15
N PHE A 259 1.38 -0.58 -31.80
CA PHE A 259 0.44 -1.53 -31.19
C PHE A 259 1.04 -2.16 -29.94
N LEU A 260 0.26 -2.21 -28.85
CA LEU A 260 0.63 -2.89 -27.62
C LEU A 260 -0.20 -4.17 -27.42
N GLU A 261 -1.52 -4.03 -27.35
CA GLU A 261 -2.44 -5.13 -27.05
C GLU A 261 -3.89 -4.74 -27.43
N THR A 262 -4.78 -5.73 -27.57
CA THR A 262 -6.23 -5.51 -27.66
C THR A 262 -6.86 -5.71 -26.29
N LEU A 263 -7.56 -4.69 -25.81
CA LEU A 263 -8.31 -4.69 -24.56
C LEU A 263 -9.79 -4.92 -24.83
N ALA A 264 -10.43 -5.78 -24.04
CA ALA A 264 -11.83 -6.13 -24.23
C ALA A 264 -12.64 -5.95 -22.93
N PRO A 265 -12.83 -4.71 -22.44
CA PRO A 265 -13.71 -4.46 -21.31
C PRO A 265 -15.12 -4.97 -21.61
N ARG A 266 -15.79 -5.52 -20.60
CA ARG A 266 -17.14 -6.04 -20.77
C ARG A 266 -18.03 -5.74 -19.58
N PHE A 267 -19.31 -5.82 -19.87
CA PHE A 267 -20.40 -5.73 -18.93
C PHE A 267 -21.22 -7.01 -19.04
N ASP A 268 -21.41 -7.69 -17.91
CA ASP A 268 -22.17 -8.93 -17.80
C ASP A 268 -23.48 -8.64 -17.04
N LEU A 269 -24.61 -8.98 -17.63
CA LEU A 269 -25.92 -8.96 -16.98
C LEU A 269 -26.33 -10.40 -16.65
N TYR A 270 -26.42 -10.71 -15.35
CA TYR A 270 -26.80 -12.03 -14.88
C TYR A 270 -28.31 -12.29 -15.04
N PRO A 271 -28.75 -13.57 -15.10
CA PRO A 271 -30.17 -13.91 -15.26
C PRO A 271 -31.09 -13.37 -14.16
N ASP A 272 -30.56 -13.12 -12.97
CA ASP A 272 -31.25 -12.52 -11.83
C ASP A 272 -31.30 -10.98 -11.90
N GLY A 273 -30.81 -10.40 -12.99
CA GLY A 273 -30.77 -8.96 -13.24
C GLY A 273 -29.57 -8.25 -12.62
N GLN A 274 -28.63 -8.96 -11.98
CA GLN A 274 -27.45 -8.33 -11.38
C GLN A 274 -26.44 -7.88 -12.45
N PRO A 275 -26.07 -6.59 -12.47
CA PRO A 275 -25.03 -6.09 -13.36
C PRO A 275 -23.62 -6.33 -12.79
N MET A 276 -22.66 -6.71 -13.64
CA MET A 276 -21.24 -6.82 -13.28
C MET A 276 -20.35 -6.23 -14.37
N THR A 277 -19.51 -5.27 -14.00
CA THR A 277 -18.53 -4.68 -14.92
C THR A 277 -17.18 -5.36 -14.76
N ILE A 278 -16.62 -5.85 -15.86
CA ILE A 278 -15.32 -6.51 -15.93
C ILE A 278 -14.38 -5.61 -16.73
N PRO A 279 -13.46 -4.90 -16.06
CA PRO A 279 -12.52 -4.01 -16.73
C PRO A 279 -11.50 -4.80 -17.54
N ALA A 280 -10.98 -4.20 -18.60
CA ALA A 280 -9.76 -4.67 -19.22
C ALA A 280 -8.57 -3.88 -18.69
N VAL A 281 -7.44 -4.55 -18.48
CA VAL A 281 -6.24 -3.92 -17.94
C VAL A 281 -5.01 -4.40 -18.70
N ARG A 282 -4.18 -3.44 -19.13
CA ARG A 282 -2.79 -3.70 -19.54
C ARG A 282 -1.88 -3.20 -18.43
N SER A 283 -1.14 -4.10 -17.80
CA SER A 283 -0.36 -3.77 -16.60
C SER A 283 1.14 -4.00 -16.76
N THR A 284 1.96 -3.01 -16.40
CA THR A 284 3.44 -3.10 -16.42
C THR A 284 4.06 -2.72 -15.09
N LEU A 285 5.39 -2.67 -15.01
CA LEU A 285 6.08 -2.15 -13.83
C LEU A 285 6.02 -0.61 -13.72
N VAL A 286 5.68 0.07 -14.82
CA VAL A 286 5.67 1.53 -14.91
C VAL A 286 4.26 2.06 -14.70
N ASP A 287 3.29 1.50 -15.42
CA ASP A 287 1.91 1.94 -15.40
C ASP A 287 0.94 0.82 -15.80
N ASP A 288 -0.32 1.06 -15.47
CA ASP A 288 -1.46 0.27 -15.87
C ASP A 288 -2.45 1.15 -16.65
N VAL A 289 -2.96 0.63 -17.77
CA VAL A 289 -4.08 1.22 -18.51
C VAL A 289 -5.31 0.40 -18.21
N TYR A 290 -6.27 0.98 -17.50
CA TYR A 290 -7.53 0.35 -17.14
C TYR A 290 -8.65 0.93 -17.98
N VAL A 291 -9.46 0.07 -18.58
CA VAL A 291 -10.59 0.46 -19.42
C VAL A 291 -11.85 -0.15 -18.85
N ILE A 292 -12.87 0.69 -18.70
CA ILE A 292 -14.19 0.33 -18.19
C ILE A 292 -15.22 0.67 -19.25
N LEU A 293 -16.04 -0.31 -19.60
CA LEU A 293 -17.27 -0.08 -20.34
C LEU A 293 -18.35 0.38 -19.36
N VAL A 294 -18.83 1.62 -19.52
CA VAL A 294 -19.80 2.24 -18.62
C VAL A 294 -21.20 1.72 -18.97
N ASN A 295 -21.94 1.23 -17.96
CA ASN A 295 -23.20 0.51 -18.16
C ASN A 295 -24.45 1.25 -17.63
N TRP A 296 -24.28 2.39 -16.95
CA TRP A 296 -25.40 3.24 -16.52
C TRP A 296 -25.77 4.29 -17.59
N GLU A 297 -25.09 4.26 -18.72
CA GLU A 297 -25.32 5.07 -19.92
C GLU A 297 -25.69 4.14 -21.08
N GLY A 298 -26.32 4.66 -22.14
CA GLY A 298 -26.71 3.85 -23.30
C GLY A 298 -25.48 3.33 -24.06
N ILE A 299 -25.46 2.03 -24.38
CA ILE A 299 -24.37 1.40 -25.14
C ILE A 299 -24.89 1.09 -26.55
N THR A 300 -24.47 1.88 -27.54
CA THR A 300 -24.75 1.64 -28.96
C THR A 300 -23.46 1.69 -29.78
N ALA A 301 -23.47 1.12 -30.99
CA ALA A 301 -22.31 1.16 -31.89
C ALA A 301 -21.88 2.60 -32.27
N GLU A 302 -22.81 3.54 -32.22
CA GLU A 302 -22.60 4.96 -32.55
C GLU A 302 -22.15 5.80 -31.34
N SER A 303 -22.39 5.30 -30.12
CA SER A 303 -22.10 6.02 -28.88
C SER A 303 -21.95 5.01 -27.74
N THR A 304 -20.72 4.55 -27.50
CA THR A 304 -20.37 3.67 -26.38
C THR A 304 -19.50 4.42 -25.37
N PRO A 305 -19.92 4.55 -24.11
CA PRO A 305 -19.16 5.25 -23.09
C PRO A 305 -18.04 4.39 -22.52
N PHE A 306 -16.81 4.87 -22.65
CA PHE A 306 -15.62 4.26 -22.05
C PHE A 306 -15.02 5.21 -21.02
N LYS A 307 -14.70 4.65 -19.85
CA LYS A 307 -13.87 5.32 -18.85
C LYS A 307 -12.49 4.67 -18.82
N VAL A 308 -11.44 5.47 -19.02
CA VAL A 308 -10.07 5.01 -19.08
C VAL A 308 -9.27 5.66 -17.96
N TYR A 309 -8.52 4.85 -17.23
CA TYR A 309 -7.55 5.31 -16.23
C TYR A 309 -6.14 4.94 -16.67
N HIS A 310 -5.22 5.88 -16.48
CA HIS A 310 -3.79 5.62 -16.47
C HIS A 310 -3.29 5.69 -15.04
N ASN A 311 -2.87 4.54 -14.52
CA ASN A 311 -2.49 4.36 -13.12
C ASN A 311 -1.00 4.03 -13.01
N PRO A 312 -0.14 4.98 -12.63
CA PRO A 312 1.28 4.71 -12.47
C PRO A 312 1.57 3.79 -11.29
N LEU A 313 2.55 2.89 -11.46
CA LEU A 313 3.23 2.13 -10.40
C LEU A 313 2.36 1.17 -9.57
N VAL A 314 1.11 0.89 -9.94
CA VAL A 314 0.20 -0.03 -9.23
C VAL A 314 0.84 -1.39 -8.96
N LYS A 315 1.61 -1.93 -9.92
CA LYS A 315 2.29 -3.24 -9.78
C LYS A 315 3.21 -3.33 -8.56
N TRP A 316 3.74 -2.21 -8.07
CA TRP A 316 4.57 -2.17 -6.87
C TRP A 316 3.78 -2.41 -5.58
N VAL A 317 2.47 -2.13 -5.56
CA VAL A 317 1.56 -2.55 -4.48
C VAL A 317 1.54 -4.08 -4.39
N TRP A 318 1.39 -4.76 -5.53
CA TRP A 318 1.34 -6.22 -5.59
C TRP A 318 2.69 -6.85 -5.24
N ILE A 319 3.80 -6.34 -5.82
CA ILE A 319 5.15 -6.81 -5.50
C ILE A 319 5.43 -6.64 -4.00
N GLY A 320 5.05 -5.49 -3.43
CA GLY A 320 5.11 -5.25 -2.00
C GLY A 320 4.24 -6.23 -1.21
N GLY A 321 3.00 -6.51 -1.64
CA GLY A 321 2.14 -7.51 -1.00
C GLY A 321 2.77 -8.91 -0.96
N TYR A 322 3.32 -9.38 -2.08
CA TYR A 322 4.01 -10.68 -2.11
C TYR A 322 5.25 -10.70 -1.22
N LEU A 323 6.05 -9.62 -1.24
CA LEU A 323 7.24 -9.49 -0.40
C LEU A 323 6.89 -9.42 1.09
N PHE A 324 5.76 -8.80 1.44
CA PHE A 324 5.24 -8.72 2.79
C PHE A 324 4.94 -10.12 3.34
N VAL A 325 4.18 -10.92 2.56
CA VAL A 325 3.86 -12.31 2.90
C VAL A 325 5.14 -13.14 3.06
N PHE A 326 6.09 -13.01 2.13
CA PHE A 326 7.39 -13.66 2.24
C PHE A 326 8.16 -13.26 3.51
N GLY A 327 8.16 -11.98 3.85
CA GLY A 327 8.76 -11.45 5.08
C GLY A 327 8.14 -12.04 6.35
N ILE A 328 6.81 -12.25 6.37
CA ILE A 328 6.11 -12.94 7.46
C ILE A 328 6.61 -14.38 7.61
N PHE A 329 6.68 -15.15 6.52
CA PHE A 329 7.19 -16.53 6.57
C PHE A 329 8.63 -16.60 7.09
N ILE A 330 9.45 -15.59 6.79
CA ILE A 330 10.76 -15.45 7.41
C ILE A 330 10.62 -15.21 8.91
N ALA A 331 9.92 -14.14 9.30
CA ALA A 331 9.85 -13.68 10.68
C ALA A 331 9.25 -14.70 11.67
N VAL A 332 8.32 -15.54 11.22
CA VAL A 332 7.65 -16.57 12.05
C VAL A 332 8.52 -17.82 12.26
N GLY A 333 9.45 -18.12 11.35
CA GLY A 333 10.30 -19.31 11.48
C GLY A 333 11.15 -19.26 12.76
N SER A 334 11.29 -20.42 13.44
CA SER A 334 12.05 -20.51 14.70
C SER A 334 13.51 -20.09 14.52
N ASP A 335 14.00 -19.20 15.37
CA ASP A 335 15.42 -18.86 15.42
C ASP A 335 16.23 -20.09 15.88
N GLU A 336 17.32 -20.43 15.18
CA GLU A 336 18.16 -21.61 15.50
C GLU A 336 18.79 -21.54 16.90
N GLU A 337 18.97 -20.35 17.47
CA GLU A 337 19.48 -20.18 18.83
C GLU A 337 18.49 -20.58 19.92
N ARG A 338 17.18 -20.51 19.68
CA ARG A 338 16.17 -20.96 20.65
C ARG A 338 16.15 -22.47 20.86
N LYS A 339 16.82 -23.26 20.01
CA LYS A 339 16.96 -24.71 20.17
C LYS A 339 18.10 -25.12 21.11
N LYS A 340 18.84 -24.17 21.71
CA LYS A 340 20.00 -24.45 22.59
C LYS A 340 19.82 -23.98 24.03
N VAL A 341 18.60 -23.65 24.47
CA VAL A 341 18.29 -23.33 25.87
C VAL A 341 17.31 -24.35 26.42
#